data_AF-A0A5J6PBB2-F1
#
_entry.id   AF-A0A5J6PBB2-F1
#
_cell.length_a   1.000
_cell.length_b   1.000
_cell.length_c   1.000
_cell.angle_alpha   90.00
_cell.angle_beta   90.00
_cell.angle_gamma   90.00
#
_symmetry.space_group_name_H-M   'P 1'
#
loop_
_entity.id
_entity.type
_entity.pdbx_description
1 polymer ?
#
loop_
_entity_poly.entity_id
_entity_poly.type
_entity_poly.pdbx_seq_one_letter_code
_entity_poly.pdbx_strand_id
1 'polypeptide(L)'
;MFLRYTRFLTFLCLLIPFHAAAQAGAFNLEDWPKTQASLKPMYVKAIMEQAGIHKVSFKLPVDFYVAELDKFAVFAAEKQYHPYLKTAVAQNLATIATINCDWNNGVAPWEFAQKYLGDNQLELLQPLYADAITKLKNNCID
;
A
#
# COMPACT_ATOMS: atom_id res chain seq x y z
N MET A 1 -48.69 -57.80 -0.37
CA MET A 1 -49.13 -56.65 0.44
C MET A 1 -48.23 -56.57 1.67
N PHE A 2 -47.28 -55.63 1.68
CA PHE A 2 -46.92 -54.75 2.80
C PHE A 2 -45.69 -53.93 2.35
N LEU A 3 -45.94 -52.66 2.04
CA LEU A 3 -44.91 -51.66 1.82
C LEU A 3 -44.14 -51.41 3.12
N ARG A 4 -42.83 -51.20 3.02
CA ARG A 4 -42.11 -50.34 3.97
C ARG A 4 -41.13 -49.43 3.24
N TYR A 5 -41.56 -48.18 3.16
CA TYR A 5 -40.80 -46.96 2.88
C TYR A 5 -39.66 -46.76 3.88
N THR A 6 -38.49 -46.34 3.40
CA THR A 6 -37.50 -45.45 4.06
C THR A 6 -36.26 -45.42 3.15
N ARG A 7 -35.61 -44.33 2.75
CA ARG A 7 -35.67 -42.90 3.08
C ARG A 7 -35.20 -42.12 1.84
N PHE A 8 -35.98 -41.13 1.43
CA PHE A 8 -35.48 -39.93 0.76
C PHE A 8 -34.60 -39.17 1.74
N LEU A 9 -33.40 -38.76 1.32
CA LEU A 9 -32.82 -37.46 1.67
C LEU A 9 -31.63 -37.18 0.74
N THR A 10 -32.01 -36.76 -0.46
CA THR A 10 -31.32 -35.73 -1.24
C THR A 10 -30.81 -34.62 -0.33
N PHE A 11 -29.49 -34.53 -0.18
CA PHE A 11 -28.81 -33.26 -0.01
C PHE A 11 -27.78 -33.16 -1.14
N LEU A 12 -28.28 -32.67 -2.27
CA LEU A 12 -27.47 -32.14 -3.36
C LEU A 12 -26.74 -30.93 -2.75
N CYS A 13 -25.51 -31.15 -2.26
CA CYS A 13 -24.67 -30.09 -1.74
C CYS A 13 -24.50 -29.04 -2.82
N LEU A 14 -25.06 -27.87 -2.53
CA LEU A 14 -24.84 -26.59 -3.18
C LEU A 14 -23.46 -26.52 -3.85
N LEU A 15 -23.50 -26.49 -5.18
CA LEU A 15 -22.45 -25.91 -6.01
C LEU A 15 -22.32 -24.43 -5.61
N ILE A 16 -21.53 -24.16 -4.58
CA ILE A 16 -20.96 -22.83 -4.35
C ILE A 16 -19.77 -22.75 -5.31
N PRO A 17 -19.83 -21.97 -6.39
CA PRO A 17 -18.62 -21.67 -7.11
C PRO A 17 -17.82 -20.74 -6.22
N PHE A 18 -16.87 -21.29 -5.46
CA PHE A 18 -15.77 -20.54 -4.91
C PHE A 18 -14.96 -20.00 -6.09
N HIS A 19 -15.41 -18.89 -6.68
CA HIS A 19 -14.52 -18.00 -7.40
C HIS A 19 -13.69 -17.27 -6.35
N ALA A 20 -12.80 -18.00 -5.68
CA ALA A 20 -11.57 -17.42 -5.18
C ALA A 20 -10.71 -17.15 -6.42
N ALA A 21 -11.09 -16.14 -7.19
CA ALA A 21 -10.14 -15.46 -8.04
C ALA A 21 -9.17 -14.77 -7.07
N ALA A 22 -8.17 -15.53 -6.60
CA ALA A 22 -6.96 -14.95 -6.08
C ALA A 22 -6.44 -14.08 -7.22
N GLN A 23 -6.63 -12.77 -7.09
CA GLN A 23 -6.16 -11.79 -8.05
C GLN A 23 -4.65 -11.94 -8.09
N ALA A 24 -4.15 -12.67 -9.10
CA ALA A 24 -2.74 -12.82 -9.43
C ALA A 24 -2.21 -11.53 -10.09
N GLY A 25 -2.58 -10.37 -9.55
CA GLY A 25 -2.10 -9.07 -9.94
C GLY A 25 -1.35 -8.45 -8.78
N ALA A 26 -0.24 -7.77 -9.07
CA ALA A 26 0.42 -6.93 -8.08
C ALA A 26 -0.59 -5.86 -7.61
N PHE A 27 -0.83 -5.75 -6.29
CA PHE A 27 -1.67 -4.70 -5.72
C PHE A 27 -0.95 -3.36 -5.86
N ASN A 28 -1.29 -2.63 -6.92
CA ASN A 28 -0.59 -1.43 -7.35
C ASN A 28 -1.33 -0.15 -6.91
N LEU A 29 -0.67 1.00 -7.00
CA LEU A 29 -1.26 2.27 -6.59
C LEU A 29 -2.55 2.59 -7.38
N GLU A 30 -2.67 2.16 -8.64
CA GLU A 30 -3.89 2.34 -9.43
C GLU A 30 -5.11 1.55 -8.92
N ASP A 31 -4.89 0.52 -8.09
CA ASP A 31 -5.95 -0.25 -7.44
C ASP A 31 -6.38 0.36 -6.10
N TRP A 32 -5.54 1.22 -5.52
CA TRP A 32 -5.75 1.83 -4.21
C TRP A 32 -7.09 2.61 -4.12
N PRO A 33 -7.47 3.46 -5.08
CA PRO A 33 -8.75 4.18 -5.03
C PRO A 33 -9.98 3.26 -5.04
N LYS A 34 -9.85 2.05 -5.60
CA LYS A 34 -10.94 1.05 -5.70
C LYS A 34 -11.03 0.18 -4.45
N THR A 35 -10.04 0.26 -3.56
CA THR A 35 -9.99 -0.52 -2.33
C THR A 35 -11.04 -0.01 -1.35
N GLN A 36 -11.83 -0.92 -0.76
CA GLN A 36 -12.82 -0.55 0.26
C GLN A 36 -12.16 0.21 1.40
N ALA A 37 -12.75 1.35 1.81
CA ALA A 37 -12.16 2.24 2.80
C ALA A 37 -11.81 1.54 4.13
N SER A 38 -12.65 0.59 4.56
CA SER A 38 -12.43 -0.21 5.78
C SER A 38 -11.21 -1.15 5.71
N LEU A 39 -10.76 -1.51 4.50
CA LEU A 39 -9.60 -2.40 4.31
C LEU A 39 -8.28 -1.63 4.21
N LYS A 40 -8.30 -0.34 3.87
CA LYS A 40 -7.08 0.47 3.69
C LYS A 40 -6.19 0.48 4.94
N PRO A 41 -6.71 0.69 6.17
CA PRO A 41 -5.88 0.63 7.38
C PRO A 41 -5.25 -0.75 7.60
N MET A 42 -5.96 -1.83 7.25
CA MET A 42 -5.44 -3.19 7.38
C MET A 42 -4.26 -3.44 6.45
N TYR A 43 -4.34 -2.99 5.19
CA TYR A 43 -3.24 -3.09 4.25
C TYR A 43 -2.01 -2.29 4.69
N VAL A 44 -2.21 -1.03 5.11
CA VAL A 44 -1.13 -0.19 5.62
C VAL A 44 -0.45 -0.83 6.82
N LYS A 45 -1.23 -1.31 7.79
CA LYS A 45 -0.71 -2.01 8.97
C LYS A 45 0.11 -3.24 8.59
N ALA A 46 -0.40 -4.09 7.69
CA ALA A 46 0.30 -5.28 7.23
C ALA A 46 1.63 -4.94 6.52
N ILE A 47 1.67 -3.88 5.72
CA ILE A 47 2.89 -3.40 5.06
C ILE A 47 3.92 -2.91 6.10
N MET A 48 3.48 -2.13 7.08
CA MET A 48 4.34 -1.62 8.15
C MET A 48 4.91 -2.77 9.01
N GLU A 49 4.08 -3.76 9.35
CA GLU A 49 4.52 -4.96 10.08
C GLU A 49 5.54 -5.76 9.27
N GLN A 50 5.30 -5.96 7.97
CA GLN A 50 6.24 -6.63 7.08
C GLN A 50 7.58 -5.87 6.97
N ALA A 51 7.55 -4.55 6.86
CA ALA A 51 8.75 -3.73 6.86
C ALA A 51 9.51 -3.81 8.22
N GLY A 52 8.78 -3.97 9.32
CA GLY A 52 9.32 -4.26 10.66
C GLY A 52 10.19 -5.51 10.71
N ILE A 53 9.82 -6.57 10.00
CA ILE A 53 10.64 -7.80 9.86
C ILE A 53 12.01 -7.47 9.24
N HIS A 54 12.06 -6.47 8.37
CA HIS A 54 13.27 -5.96 7.72
C HIS A 54 13.95 -4.81 8.50
N LYS A 55 13.66 -4.67 9.81
CA LYS A 55 14.22 -3.66 10.72
C LYS A 55 13.91 -2.21 10.33
N VAL A 56 12.78 -1.99 9.66
CA VAL A 56 12.25 -0.65 9.40
C VAL A 56 11.21 -0.33 10.46
N SER A 57 11.27 0.87 11.04
CA SER A 57 10.26 1.37 11.97
C SER A 57 9.63 2.66 11.48
N PHE A 58 8.41 2.91 11.96
CA PHE A 58 7.57 4.06 11.59
C PHE A 58 7.07 4.71 12.89
N LYS A 59 6.94 6.04 12.90
CA LYS A 59 6.36 6.81 14.02
C LYS A 59 5.01 7.41 13.65
N LEU A 60 4.77 7.66 12.37
CA LEU A 60 3.51 8.22 11.90
C LEU A 60 2.39 7.16 11.96
N PRO A 61 1.15 7.57 12.29
CA PRO A 61 0.04 6.65 12.45
C PRO A 61 -0.42 6.05 11.11
N VAL A 62 -1.09 4.91 11.17
CA VAL A 62 -1.69 4.24 9.98
C VAL A 62 -2.57 5.19 9.16
N ASP A 63 -3.39 6.01 9.83
CA ASP A 63 -4.32 6.93 9.17
C ASP A 63 -3.61 8.02 8.35
N PHE A 64 -2.39 8.42 8.76
CA PHE A 64 -1.56 9.31 7.97
C PHE A 64 -1.22 8.67 6.61
N TYR A 65 -0.74 7.43 6.63
CA TYR A 65 -0.37 6.71 5.41
C TYR A 65 -1.56 6.41 4.50
N VAL A 66 -2.74 6.13 5.06
CA VAL A 66 -3.97 5.98 4.27
C VAL A 66 -4.30 7.27 3.53
N ALA A 67 -4.31 8.40 4.24
CA ALA A 67 -4.61 9.70 3.65
C ALA A 67 -3.57 10.12 2.60
N GLU A 68 -2.30 9.83 2.85
CA GLU A 68 -1.21 10.14 1.91
C GLU A 68 -1.24 9.26 0.66
N LEU A 69 -1.55 7.97 0.78
CA LEU A 69 -1.76 7.10 -0.37
C LEU A 69 -2.99 7.52 -1.19
N ASP A 70 -4.06 7.96 -0.54
CA ASP A 70 -5.24 8.52 -1.22
C ASP A 70 -4.88 9.78 -2.02
N LYS A 71 -4.20 10.72 -1.37
CA LYS A 71 -3.71 11.96 -2.01
C LYS A 71 -2.79 11.64 -3.18
N PHE A 72 -1.84 10.73 -2.99
CA PHE A 72 -0.84 10.40 -4.00
C PHE A 72 -1.44 9.64 -5.20
N ALA A 73 -2.38 8.72 -4.96
CA ALA A 73 -3.06 8.01 -6.04
C ALA A 73 -3.84 8.96 -6.95
N VAL A 74 -4.52 9.97 -6.38
CA VAL A 74 -5.22 11.02 -7.15
C VAL A 74 -4.21 11.82 -7.98
N PHE A 75 -3.16 12.34 -7.34
CA PHE A 75 -2.13 13.13 -8.02
C PHE A 75 -1.45 12.34 -9.16
N ALA A 76 -1.05 11.08 -8.91
CA ALA A 76 -0.40 10.26 -9.90
C ALA A 76 -1.31 9.95 -11.10
N ALA A 77 -2.62 9.78 -10.86
CA ALA A 77 -3.60 9.60 -11.92
C ALA A 77 -3.77 10.87 -12.77
N GLU A 78 -3.92 12.04 -12.14
CA GLU A 78 -4.07 13.32 -12.82
C GLU A 78 -2.85 13.70 -13.66
N LYS A 79 -1.64 13.39 -13.16
CA LYS A 79 -0.38 13.66 -13.85
C LYS A 79 0.06 12.54 -14.80
N GLN A 80 -0.72 11.46 -14.91
CA GLN A 80 -0.38 10.27 -15.69
C GLN A 80 1.01 9.70 -15.34
N TYR A 81 1.36 9.70 -14.06
CA TYR A 81 2.63 9.15 -13.57
C TYR A 81 2.57 7.63 -13.53
N HIS A 82 2.58 7.02 -14.72
CA HIS A 82 2.50 5.58 -14.92
C HIS A 82 3.51 4.77 -14.09
N PRO A 83 4.77 5.21 -13.89
CA PRO A 83 5.69 4.49 -13.02
C PRO A 83 5.12 4.27 -11.61
N TYR A 84 4.56 5.29 -10.98
CA TYR A 84 3.96 5.17 -9.64
C TYR A 84 2.64 4.41 -9.64
N LEU A 85 1.78 4.64 -10.65
CA LEU A 85 0.50 3.94 -10.80
C LEU A 85 0.68 2.42 -10.90
N LYS A 86 1.73 1.96 -11.58
CA LYS A 86 2.08 0.54 -11.76
C LYS A 86 2.99 -0.02 -10.66
N THR A 87 3.42 0.82 -9.73
CA THR A 87 4.23 0.43 -8.58
C THR A 87 3.33 -0.11 -7.47
N ALA A 88 3.80 -1.12 -6.75
CA ALA A 88 3.06 -1.73 -5.65
C ALA A 88 2.71 -0.70 -4.56
N VAL A 89 1.54 -0.83 -3.93
CA VAL A 89 1.13 0.06 -2.83
C VAL A 89 2.17 0.11 -1.72
N ALA A 90 2.79 -1.03 -1.39
CA ALA A 90 3.85 -1.12 -0.39
C ALA A 90 5.08 -0.26 -0.72
N GLN A 91 5.49 -0.22 -1.99
CA GLN A 91 6.63 0.60 -2.44
C GLN A 91 6.28 2.08 -2.44
N ASN A 92 5.04 2.44 -2.82
CA ASN A 92 4.56 3.82 -2.71
C ASN A 92 4.46 4.29 -1.25
N LEU A 93 4.04 3.42 -0.33
CA LEU A 93 4.08 3.71 1.10
C LEU A 93 5.52 3.94 1.59
N ALA A 94 6.47 3.10 1.17
CA ALA A 94 7.89 3.28 1.49
C ALA A 94 8.42 4.62 0.97
N THR A 95 8.03 5.03 -0.24
CA THR A 95 8.34 6.37 -0.78
C THR A 95 7.77 7.47 0.08
N ILE A 96 6.49 7.40 0.46
CA ILE A 96 5.82 8.36 1.33
C ILE A 96 6.50 8.44 2.71
N ALA A 97 6.82 7.31 3.32
CA ALA A 97 7.53 7.25 4.60
C ALA A 97 8.93 7.87 4.48
N THR A 98 9.63 7.60 3.38
CA THR A 98 10.98 8.15 3.12
C THR A 98 10.94 9.67 3.01
N ILE A 99 10.05 10.22 2.17
CA ILE A 99 9.97 11.68 1.98
C ILE A 99 9.46 12.43 3.21
N ASN A 100 8.64 11.77 4.05
CA ASN A 100 8.14 12.33 5.30
C ASN A 100 9.04 12.02 6.50
N CYS A 101 10.30 11.61 6.30
CA CYS A 101 11.26 11.38 7.36
C CYS A 101 10.89 10.29 8.38
N ASP A 102 10.04 9.34 7.98
CA ASP A 102 9.49 8.31 8.86
C ASP A 102 9.95 6.88 8.51
N TRP A 103 10.73 6.72 7.44
CA TRP A 103 11.41 5.47 7.14
C TRP A 103 12.68 5.34 7.99
N ASN A 104 12.58 4.68 9.15
CA ASN A 104 13.72 4.51 10.04
C ASN A 104 14.31 3.10 9.96
N ASN A 105 15.44 2.98 9.25
CA ASN A 105 16.21 1.75 9.07
C ASN A 105 17.66 1.86 9.61
N GLY A 106 17.97 2.91 10.38
CA GLY A 106 19.30 3.18 10.92
C GLY A 106 20.28 3.87 9.96
N VAL A 107 19.86 4.21 8.74
CA VAL A 107 20.62 5.05 7.79
C VAL A 107 20.14 6.50 7.91
N ALA A 108 21.03 7.47 7.65
CA ALA A 108 20.66 8.88 7.62
C ALA A 108 19.52 9.11 6.59
N PRO A 109 18.47 9.88 6.92
CA PRO A 109 17.29 9.99 6.06
C PRO A 109 17.61 10.46 4.63
N TRP A 110 18.46 11.48 4.49
CA TRP A 110 18.82 11.99 3.17
C TRP A 110 19.65 10.98 2.37
N GLU A 111 20.64 10.36 3.00
CA GLU A 111 21.47 9.32 2.36
C GLU A 111 20.62 8.17 1.82
N PHE A 112 19.68 7.67 2.63
CA PHE A 112 18.76 6.62 2.21
C PHE A 112 17.88 7.08 1.05
N ALA A 113 17.29 8.28 1.15
CA ALA A 113 16.41 8.82 0.11
C ALA A 113 17.12 8.98 -1.24
N GLN A 114 18.37 9.46 -1.25
CA GLN A 114 19.16 9.58 -2.47
C GLN A 114 19.40 8.22 -3.14
N LYS A 115 19.70 7.18 -2.34
CA LYS A 115 19.92 5.83 -2.87
C LYS A 115 18.63 5.14 -3.31
N TYR A 116 17.54 5.33 -2.58
CA TYR A 116 16.27 4.65 -2.80
C TYR A 116 15.44 5.28 -3.92
N LEU A 117 15.35 6.62 -3.93
CA LEU A 117 14.53 7.38 -4.89
C LEU A 117 15.37 7.92 -6.05
N GLY A 118 16.55 8.47 -5.75
CA GLY A 118 17.34 9.22 -6.73
C GLY A 118 16.70 10.54 -7.14
N ASP A 119 17.44 11.35 -7.89
CA ASP A 119 17.05 12.74 -8.20
C ASP A 119 15.76 12.84 -9.03
N ASN A 120 15.59 11.97 -10.02
CA ASN A 120 14.41 11.98 -10.90
C ASN A 120 13.11 11.71 -10.14
N GLN A 121 13.10 10.75 -9.21
CA GLN A 121 11.90 10.43 -8.43
C GLN A 121 11.61 11.56 -7.43
N LEU A 122 12.64 12.13 -6.81
CA LEU A 122 12.48 13.28 -5.93
C LEU A 122 11.91 14.50 -6.67
N GLU A 123 12.35 14.76 -7.90
CA GLU A 123 11.81 15.83 -8.74
C GLU A 123 10.33 15.59 -9.10
N LEU A 124 9.95 14.35 -9.44
CA LEU A 124 8.55 14.01 -9.72
C LEU A 124 7.63 14.23 -8.50
N LEU A 125 8.15 14.08 -7.29
CA LEU A 125 7.41 14.23 -6.04
C LEU A 125 7.32 15.70 -5.56
N GLN A 126 8.20 16.59 -6.05
CA GLN A 126 8.23 18.01 -5.65
C GLN A 126 6.87 18.71 -5.70
N PRO A 127 6.05 18.58 -6.77
CA PRO A 127 4.78 19.30 -6.86
C PRO A 127 3.78 18.94 -5.75
N LEU A 128 3.92 17.77 -5.12
CA LEU A 128 3.04 17.30 -4.06
C LEU A 128 3.67 17.37 -2.66
N TYR A 129 5.01 17.32 -2.58
CA TYR A 129 5.75 17.08 -1.34
C TYR A 129 6.93 18.05 -1.11
N ALA A 130 6.88 19.26 -1.67
CA ALA A 130 7.99 20.22 -1.63
C ALA A 130 8.55 20.47 -0.21
N ASP A 131 7.68 20.72 0.76
CA ASP A 131 8.09 21.00 2.15
C ASP A 131 8.75 19.77 2.81
N ALA A 132 8.14 18.59 2.63
CA ALA A 132 8.67 17.33 3.16
C ALA A 132 10.03 17.00 2.54
N ILE A 133 10.20 17.19 1.23
CA ILE A 133 11.48 16.98 0.54
C ILE A 133 12.53 18.00 0.99
N THR A 134 12.15 19.25 1.23
CA THR A 134 13.06 20.28 1.74
C THR A 134 13.56 19.89 3.13
N LYS A 135 12.67 19.45 4.01
CA LYS A 135 13.02 18.92 5.33
C LYS A 135 13.93 17.68 5.23
N LEU A 136 13.61 16.75 4.33
CA LEU A 136 14.39 15.54 4.08
C LEU A 136 15.84 15.86 3.66
N LYS A 137 16.03 16.83 2.76
CA LYS A 137 17.37 17.29 2.33
C LYS A 137 18.22 17.82 3.48
N ASN A 138 17.59 18.36 4.52
CA ASN A 138 18.23 18.81 5.75
C ASN A 138 18.35 17.69 6.80
N ASN A 139 18.32 16.41 6.38
CA ASN A 139 18.32 15.24 7.26
C ASN A 139 17.21 15.26 8.33
N CYS A 140 16.07 15.84 7.99
CA CYS A 140 14.91 15.90 8.86
C CYS A 140 15.14 16.69 10.16
N ILE A 141 16.14 17.56 10.15
CA ILE A 141 16.39 18.55 11.20
C ILE A 141 15.38 19.68 11.03
N ASP A 142 14.76 20.09 12.13
CA ASP A 142 13.79 21.20 12.19
C ASP A 142 14.48 22.57 12.09
#